data_AF-A0A3B8Q5Q9-F1
#
_entry.id   AF-A0A3B8Q5Q9-F1
#
_cell.length_a   1.000
_cell.length_b   1.000
_cell.length_c   1.000
_cell.angle_alpha   90.00
_cell.angle_beta   90.00
_cell.angle_gamma   90.00
#
_symmetry.space_group_name_H-M   'P 1'
#
loop_
_entity.id
_entity.type
_entity.pdbx_description
1 polymer ?
#
loop_
_entity_poly.entity_id
_entity_poly.type
_entity_poly.pdbx_seq_one_letter_code
_entity_poly.pdbx_strand_id
1 'polypeptide(L)'
;MKDGQLDATRLFVEMFGLVLPEKVAEEVVKKDVKLIFDPKTNELVRIIMPFATRSEVMTLTVDKGWVTEASVEDVKLLPGVHRTMFRLEGGDWVAREIVRDVQSGRARFVVNSGDLVWWGNQGRTVADSPYWKRLNDTMLRQLPPADDEMRAAGLEARWFVSPGNHEVWGDPKIEGVLNAVPWLKKFGVTPDNLIYKFDFKGARFIYLWSGKYDYRSPSLWDADRPKYAEQMTQLKQWLDEAKSQGIKKTFITFHYP
;
A
#
# COMPACT_ATOMS: atom_id res chain seq x y z
N MET A 1 19.92 24.19 -4.85
CA MET A 1 18.97 24.91 -3.94
C MET A 1 17.75 25.52 -4.65
N LYS A 2 17.47 25.17 -5.91
CA LYS A 2 16.11 25.27 -6.53
C LYS A 2 15.44 23.90 -6.62
N ASP A 3 16.15 22.85 -6.22
CA ASP A 3 15.88 21.47 -6.62
C ASP A 3 14.76 20.84 -5.77
N GLY A 4 14.73 21.12 -4.45
CA GLY A 4 13.70 20.55 -3.56
C GLY A 4 12.26 21.03 -3.83
N GLN A 5 12.06 22.26 -4.32
CA GLN A 5 10.73 22.78 -4.66
C GLN A 5 10.25 22.29 -6.05
N LEU A 6 11.19 22.16 -7.01
CA LEU A 6 10.92 21.57 -8.32
C LEU A 6 10.60 20.07 -8.19
N ASP A 7 11.33 19.36 -7.34
CA ASP A 7 11.08 17.94 -7.06
C ASP A 7 9.74 17.72 -6.36
N ALA A 8 9.38 18.56 -5.37
CA ALA A 8 8.08 18.47 -4.72
C ALA A 8 6.93 18.78 -5.69
N THR A 9 7.06 19.81 -6.54
CA THR A 9 6.03 20.15 -7.53
C THR A 9 5.83 19.00 -8.52
N ARG A 10 6.91 18.42 -9.05
CA ARG A 10 6.84 17.27 -9.96
C ARG A 10 6.20 16.05 -9.28
N LEU A 11 6.55 15.77 -8.02
CA LEU A 11 5.95 14.71 -7.22
C LEU A 11 4.43 14.88 -7.14
N PHE A 12 3.93 16.09 -6.89
CA PHE A 12 2.48 16.35 -6.85
C PHE A 12 1.84 16.26 -8.23
N VAL A 13 2.47 16.75 -9.30
CA VAL A 13 1.93 16.62 -10.66
C VAL A 13 1.74 15.15 -11.02
N GLU A 14 2.73 14.31 -10.72
CA GLU A 14 2.67 12.87 -10.94
C GLU A 14 1.61 12.20 -10.05
N MET A 15 1.48 12.58 -8.77
CA MET A 15 0.43 12.07 -7.86
C MET A 15 -0.99 12.45 -8.33
N PHE A 16 -1.21 13.71 -8.69
CA PHE A 16 -2.48 14.16 -9.28
C PHE A 16 -2.70 13.53 -10.67
N GLY A 17 -1.62 13.27 -11.42
CA GLY A 17 -1.62 12.60 -12.72
C GLY A 17 -2.11 11.15 -12.68
N LEU A 18 -2.17 10.52 -11.49
CA LEU A 18 -2.81 9.21 -11.32
C LEU A 18 -4.31 9.26 -11.59
N VAL A 19 -4.94 10.42 -11.35
CA VAL A 19 -6.41 10.60 -11.44
C VAL A 19 -6.81 11.77 -12.34
N LEU A 20 -5.88 12.59 -12.82
CA LEU A 20 -6.15 13.70 -13.74
C LEU A 20 -5.26 13.59 -14.98
N PRO A 21 -5.70 14.08 -16.15
CA PRO A 21 -4.79 14.30 -17.28
C PRO A 21 -3.61 15.18 -16.85
N GLU A 22 -2.40 14.88 -17.32
CA GLU A 22 -1.15 15.52 -16.90
C GLU A 22 -1.23 17.06 -16.92
N LYS A 23 -1.70 17.66 -18.01
CA LYS A 23 -1.86 19.12 -18.12
C LYS A 23 -2.80 19.72 -17.07
N VAL A 24 -3.85 18.98 -16.70
CA VAL A 24 -4.79 19.40 -15.66
C VAL A 24 -4.15 19.24 -14.28
N ALA A 25 -3.38 18.17 -14.06
CA ALA A 25 -2.61 17.99 -12.83
C ALA A 25 -1.60 19.13 -12.63
N GLU A 26 -0.86 19.54 -13.67
CA GLU A 26 0.05 20.70 -13.63
C GLU A 26 -0.67 21.99 -13.25
N GLU A 27 -1.82 22.27 -13.86
CA GLU A 27 -2.61 23.46 -13.56
C GLU A 27 -3.14 23.47 -12.13
N VAL A 28 -3.67 22.33 -11.65
CA VAL A 28 -4.15 22.16 -10.27
C VAL A 28 -3.02 22.35 -9.29
N VAL A 29 -1.86 21.72 -9.51
CA VAL A 29 -0.71 21.86 -8.62
C VAL A 29 -0.24 23.31 -8.57
N LYS A 30 -0.12 23.98 -9.72
CA LYS A 30 0.33 25.38 -9.77
C LYS A 30 -0.64 26.34 -9.08
N LYS A 31 -1.94 26.09 -9.16
CA LYS A 31 -2.98 27.01 -8.70
C LYS A 31 -3.40 26.74 -7.26
N ASP A 32 -3.59 25.48 -6.92
CA ASP A 32 -4.35 25.07 -5.75
C ASP A 32 -3.50 24.33 -4.70
N VAL A 33 -2.27 23.90 -5.02
CA VAL A 33 -1.34 23.31 -4.05
C VAL A 33 -0.45 24.38 -3.43
N LYS A 34 -0.41 24.40 -2.09
CA LYS A 34 0.47 25.28 -1.30
C LYS A 34 1.46 24.43 -0.52
N LEU A 35 2.74 24.70 -0.75
CA LEU A 35 3.86 24.11 -0.02
C LEU A 35 4.34 25.09 1.04
N ILE A 36 4.40 24.65 2.30
CA ILE A 36 4.86 25.46 3.43
C ILE A 36 6.15 24.84 3.96
N PHE A 37 7.20 25.65 3.97
CA PHE A 37 8.52 25.27 4.43
C PHE A 37 8.82 25.90 5.80
N ASP A 38 9.55 25.18 6.65
CA ASP A 38 10.10 25.75 7.87
C ASP A 38 11.11 26.86 7.51
N PRO A 39 10.97 28.09 8.03
CA PRO A 39 11.82 29.21 7.63
C PRO A 39 13.26 29.11 8.15
N LYS A 40 13.56 28.21 9.09
CA LYS A 40 14.89 27.98 9.65
C LYS A 40 15.60 26.83 8.96
N THR A 41 14.91 25.71 8.74
CA THR A 41 15.51 24.50 8.14
C THR A 41 15.32 24.43 6.63
N ASN A 42 14.40 25.22 6.06
CA ASN A 42 13.92 25.13 4.68
C ASN A 42 13.33 23.76 4.31
N GLU A 43 12.95 22.96 5.31
CA GLU A 43 12.31 21.67 5.07
C GLU A 43 10.82 21.84 4.81
N LEU A 44 10.24 21.02 3.94
CA LEU A 44 8.79 21.00 3.71
C LEU A 44 8.11 20.43 4.96
N VAL A 45 7.21 21.21 5.57
CA VAL A 45 6.51 20.81 6.80
C VAL A 45 5.00 20.69 6.62
N ARG A 46 4.44 21.27 5.56
CA ARG A 46 3.01 21.18 5.29
C ARG A 46 2.69 21.33 3.82
N ILE A 47 1.71 20.56 3.36
CA ILE A 47 1.11 20.68 2.04
C ILE A 47 -0.38 20.93 2.23
N ILE A 48 -0.93 21.91 1.53
CA ILE A 48 -2.37 22.18 1.48
C ILE A 48 -2.81 22.05 0.04
N MET A 49 -3.84 21.25 -0.24
CA MET A 49 -4.30 20.99 -1.60
C MET A 49 -5.77 20.62 -1.66
N PRO A 50 -6.42 20.68 -2.84
CA PRO A 50 -7.77 20.16 -3.02
C PRO A 50 -7.86 18.67 -2.69
N PHE A 51 -9.05 18.23 -2.26
CA PHE A 51 -9.36 16.83 -2.04
C PHE A 51 -10.45 16.34 -3.03
N ALA A 52 -11.33 15.44 -2.60
CA ALA A 52 -12.30 14.77 -3.45
C ALA A 52 -13.33 15.73 -4.08
N THR A 53 -13.74 16.78 -3.36
CA THR A 53 -14.67 17.79 -3.87
C THR A 53 -14.05 19.19 -3.93
N ARG A 54 -14.73 20.12 -4.61
CA ARG A 54 -14.27 21.52 -4.76
C ARG A 54 -14.23 22.31 -3.46
N SER A 55 -14.95 21.87 -2.41
CA SER A 55 -14.98 22.51 -1.10
C SER A 55 -14.05 21.85 -0.10
N GLU A 56 -13.56 20.65 -0.39
CA GLU A 56 -12.66 19.95 0.53
C GLU A 56 -11.21 20.32 0.26
N VAL A 57 -10.52 20.67 1.35
CA VAL A 57 -9.10 20.97 1.37
C VAL A 57 -8.42 19.97 2.28
N MET A 58 -7.46 19.24 1.72
CA MET A 58 -6.58 18.35 2.46
C MET A 58 -5.34 19.10 2.94
N THR A 59 -4.98 18.89 4.19
CA THR A 59 -3.71 19.32 4.78
C THR A 59 -2.89 18.09 5.16
N LEU A 60 -1.70 17.98 4.57
CA LEU A 60 -0.70 16.97 4.93
C LEU A 60 0.38 17.63 5.79
N THR A 61 0.66 17.06 6.96
CA THR A 61 1.83 17.40 7.75
C THR A 61 3.00 16.53 7.30
N VAL A 62 4.16 17.15 7.13
CA VAL A 62 5.37 16.50 6.64
C VAL A 62 6.48 16.64 7.67
N ASP A 63 7.26 15.58 7.85
CA ASP A 63 8.51 15.59 8.60
C ASP A 63 9.57 14.91 7.73
N LYS A 64 10.77 15.48 7.56
CA LYS A 64 11.86 14.83 6.78
C LYS A 64 11.44 14.21 5.43
N GLY A 65 10.48 14.83 4.74
CA GLY A 65 10.00 14.39 3.43
C GLY A 65 8.91 13.31 3.40
N TRP A 66 8.36 12.86 4.54
CA TRP A 66 7.21 11.94 4.57
C TRP A 66 5.94 12.56 5.18
N VAL A 67 4.77 12.08 4.78
CA VAL A 67 3.50 12.46 5.39
C VAL A 67 3.37 11.79 6.76
N THR A 68 3.20 12.58 7.81
CA THR A 68 2.98 12.11 9.19
C THR A 68 1.53 12.21 9.65
N GLU A 69 0.78 13.17 9.10
CA GLU A 69 -0.65 13.34 9.36
C GLU A 69 -1.35 13.84 8.09
N ALA A 70 -2.58 13.38 7.86
CA ALA A 70 -3.48 13.97 6.87
C ALA A 70 -4.80 14.35 7.53
N SER A 71 -5.29 15.55 7.24
CA SER A 71 -6.61 16.01 7.63
C SER A 71 -7.34 16.65 6.47
N VAL A 72 -8.67 16.63 6.52
CA VAL A 72 -9.55 17.28 5.54
C VAL A 72 -10.49 18.24 6.24
N GLU A 73 -10.75 19.36 5.59
CA GLU A 73 -11.78 20.33 5.96
C GLU A 73 -12.68 20.59 4.74
N ASP A 74 -13.99 20.56 4.93
CA ASP A 74 -14.91 21.14 3.94
C ASP A 74 -15.14 22.62 4.29
N VAL A 75 -14.51 23.51 3.54
CA VAL A 75 -14.50 24.96 3.84
C VAL A 75 -15.86 25.64 3.58
N LYS A 76 -16.83 24.93 2.99
CA LYS A 76 -18.17 25.46 2.72
C LYS A 76 -19.23 24.90 3.67
N LEU A 77 -19.22 23.58 3.85
CA LEU A 77 -20.23 22.87 4.63
C LEU A 77 -19.91 22.91 6.13
N LEU A 78 -18.64 22.83 6.51
CA LEU A 78 -18.19 22.78 7.90
C LEU A 78 -16.88 23.58 8.11
N PRO A 79 -16.90 24.91 7.87
CA PRO A 79 -15.70 25.74 7.97
C PRO A 79 -15.06 25.67 9.37
N GLY A 80 -13.75 25.50 9.41
CA GLY A 80 -12.95 25.36 10.64
C GLY A 80 -13.00 23.97 11.28
N VAL A 81 -13.77 23.02 10.73
CA VAL A 81 -13.83 21.64 11.25
C VAL A 81 -12.86 20.76 10.48
N HIS A 82 -11.74 20.43 11.12
CA HIS A 82 -10.75 19.51 10.57
C HIS A 82 -11.02 18.07 11.00
N ARG A 83 -11.06 17.16 10.04
CA ARG A 83 -11.17 15.71 10.26
C ARG A 83 -9.84 15.05 9.93
N THR A 84 -9.18 14.47 10.92
CA THR A 84 -7.96 13.67 10.68
C THR A 84 -8.33 12.35 10.01
N MET A 85 -7.70 12.07 8.88
CA MET A 85 -7.89 10.84 8.10
C MET A 85 -6.74 9.84 8.32
N PHE A 86 -5.55 10.35 8.60
CA PHE A 86 -4.33 9.55 8.75
C PHE A 86 -3.43 10.13 9.83
N ARG A 87 -2.85 9.24 10.65
CA ARG A 87 -1.75 9.53 11.58
C ARG A 87 -0.76 8.40 11.57
N LEU A 88 0.51 8.75 11.47
CA LEU A 88 1.60 7.80 11.39
C LEU A 88 1.69 6.93 12.66
N GLU A 89 1.39 7.48 13.83
CA GLU A 89 1.39 6.78 15.13
C GLU A 89 0.31 5.68 15.19
N GLY A 90 -0.78 5.83 14.44
CA GLY A 90 -1.79 4.79 14.29
C GLY A 90 -1.20 3.53 13.66
N GLY A 91 -0.37 3.71 12.62
CA GLY A 91 0.37 2.61 12.00
C GLY A 91 1.40 1.95 12.95
N ASP A 92 2.08 2.74 13.79
CA ASP A 92 3.00 2.19 14.81
C ASP A 92 2.28 1.34 15.84
N TRP A 93 1.10 1.80 16.28
CA TRP A 93 0.27 1.02 17.18
C TRP A 93 -0.12 -0.31 16.54
N VAL A 94 -0.66 -0.30 15.31
CA VAL A 94 -1.02 -1.54 14.60
C VAL A 94 0.19 -2.48 14.44
N ALA A 95 1.33 -1.97 13.98
CA ALA A 95 2.55 -2.77 13.82
C ALA A 95 2.99 -3.43 15.13
N ARG A 96 3.00 -2.68 16.23
CA ARG A 96 3.36 -3.19 17.55
C ARG A 96 2.41 -4.29 18.03
N GLU A 97 1.11 -4.11 17.84
CA GLU A 97 0.11 -5.11 18.24
C GLU A 97 0.23 -6.40 17.41
N ILE A 98 0.47 -6.27 16.10
CA ILE A 98 0.75 -7.41 15.21
C ILE A 98 1.98 -8.18 15.70
N VAL A 99 3.09 -7.48 15.94
CA VAL A 99 4.34 -8.09 16.41
C VAL A 99 4.12 -8.82 17.73
N ARG A 100 3.45 -8.18 18.69
CA ARG A 100 3.15 -8.78 20.00
C ARG A 100 2.30 -10.04 19.86
N ASP A 101 1.26 -10.00 19.02
CA ASP A 101 0.34 -11.12 18.86
C ASP A 101 1.02 -12.31 18.15
N VAL A 102 1.96 -12.05 17.23
CA VAL A 102 2.76 -13.12 16.61
C VAL A 102 3.81 -13.67 17.58
N GLN A 103 4.55 -12.81 18.29
CA GLN A 103 5.59 -13.23 19.25
C GLN A 103 5.02 -14.03 20.43
N SER A 104 3.82 -13.67 20.90
CA SER A 104 3.11 -14.41 21.95
C SER A 104 2.47 -15.71 21.48
N GLY A 105 2.48 -15.99 20.17
CA GLY A 105 1.85 -17.16 19.58
C GLY A 105 0.32 -17.07 19.45
N ARG A 106 -0.28 -15.90 19.73
CA ARG A 106 -1.71 -15.65 19.49
C ARG A 106 -2.04 -15.70 18.00
N ALA A 107 -1.12 -15.23 17.16
CA ALA A 107 -1.20 -15.34 15.71
C ALA A 107 0.00 -16.15 15.16
N ARG A 108 -0.23 -16.99 14.15
CA ARG A 108 0.85 -17.75 13.49
C ARG A 108 1.56 -16.90 12.43
N PHE A 109 0.77 -16.16 11.68
CA PHE A 109 1.20 -15.25 10.63
C PHE A 109 0.12 -14.19 10.43
N VAL A 110 0.40 -13.25 9.55
CA VAL A 110 -0.43 -12.10 9.21
C VAL A 110 -0.86 -12.21 7.76
N VAL A 111 -2.15 -11.96 7.52
CA VAL A 111 -2.74 -11.74 6.20
C VAL A 111 -2.93 -10.24 6.05
N ASN A 112 -2.40 -9.66 4.97
CA ASN A 112 -2.50 -8.24 4.68
C ASN A 112 -3.03 -8.05 3.24
N SER A 113 -3.91 -7.07 3.06
CA SER A 113 -4.59 -6.79 1.80
C SER A 113 -3.97 -5.64 1.00
N GLY A 114 -2.72 -5.23 1.27
CA GLY A 114 -2.04 -4.17 0.54
C GLY A 114 -2.10 -2.81 1.24
N ASP A 115 -1.72 -1.76 0.50
CA ASP A 115 -1.60 -0.37 0.94
C ASP A 115 -0.61 -0.19 2.09
N LEU A 116 0.63 -0.54 1.77
CA LEU A 116 1.80 -0.54 2.63
C LEU A 116 2.60 0.75 2.50
N VAL A 117 2.57 1.34 1.31
CA VAL A 117 3.25 2.59 0.98
C VAL A 117 2.27 3.61 0.47
N TRP A 118 2.68 4.87 0.43
CA TRP A 118 1.86 5.90 -0.20
C TRP A 118 2.08 5.94 -1.72
N TRP A 119 3.31 5.72 -2.19
CA TRP A 119 3.61 5.72 -3.61
C TRP A 119 5.02 5.20 -3.93
N GLY A 120 5.19 4.49 -5.04
CA GLY A 120 6.48 3.93 -5.48
C GLY A 120 7.54 4.94 -5.92
N ASN A 121 7.16 6.17 -6.32
CA ASN A 121 8.15 7.21 -6.67
C ASN A 121 8.84 7.81 -5.43
N GLN A 122 8.41 7.44 -4.21
CA GLN A 122 9.08 7.80 -2.96
C GLN A 122 10.16 6.80 -2.55
N GLY A 123 10.55 5.90 -3.46
CA GLY A 123 11.58 4.88 -3.24
C GLY A 123 11.02 3.48 -3.44
N ARG A 124 11.86 2.56 -3.93
CA ARG A 124 11.46 1.20 -4.34
C ARG A 124 12.24 0.09 -3.62
N THR A 125 12.86 0.43 -2.51
CA THR A 125 13.59 -0.49 -1.64
C THR A 125 13.38 -0.10 -0.18
N VAL A 126 13.74 -1.00 0.73
CA VAL A 126 13.79 -0.72 2.17
C VAL A 126 14.77 0.41 2.51
N ALA A 127 15.79 0.67 1.68
CA ALA A 127 16.82 1.65 1.96
C ALA A 127 16.47 3.08 1.52
N ASP A 128 15.74 3.22 0.40
CA ASP A 128 15.43 4.50 -0.21
C ASP A 128 13.98 4.96 0.01
N SER A 129 13.07 4.04 0.34
CA SER A 129 11.68 4.38 0.65
C SER A 129 11.46 4.53 2.16
N PRO A 130 10.96 5.69 2.62
CA PRO A 130 10.70 5.90 4.03
C PRO A 130 9.55 5.01 4.55
N TYR A 131 8.59 4.65 3.68
CA TYR A 131 7.49 3.74 4.03
C TYR A 131 7.97 2.28 4.13
N TRP A 132 8.73 1.79 3.15
CA TRP A 132 9.30 0.42 3.23
C TRP A 132 10.26 0.28 4.41
N LYS A 133 11.11 1.29 4.64
CA LYS A 133 12.01 1.34 5.79
C LYS A 133 11.24 1.22 7.10
N ARG A 134 10.18 2.02 7.25
CA ARG A 134 9.35 2.03 8.45
C ARG A 134 8.67 0.69 8.68
N LEU A 135 7.97 0.15 7.67
CA LEU A 135 7.34 -1.17 7.73
C LEU A 135 8.34 -2.26 8.15
N ASN A 136 9.54 -2.21 7.59
CA ASN A 136 10.61 -3.14 7.91
C ASN A 136 11.08 -3.02 9.37
N ASP A 137 11.32 -1.79 9.85
CA ASP A 137 11.88 -1.54 11.18
C ASP A 137 10.87 -1.77 12.31
N THR A 138 9.60 -1.42 12.08
CA THR A 138 8.54 -1.52 13.10
C THR A 138 7.87 -2.88 13.13
N MET A 139 7.87 -3.62 12.01
CA MET A 139 7.17 -4.89 11.90
C MET A 139 8.03 -6.02 11.34
N LEU A 140 8.50 -5.96 10.08
CA LEU A 140 9.05 -7.15 9.42
C LEU A 140 10.26 -7.75 10.14
N ARG A 141 11.19 -6.91 10.62
CA ARG A 141 12.37 -7.36 11.38
C ARG A 141 12.05 -7.81 12.81
N GLN A 142 10.90 -7.39 13.33
CA GLN A 142 10.47 -7.71 14.69
C GLN A 142 9.69 -9.03 14.75
N LEU A 143 9.16 -9.50 13.60
CA LEU A 143 8.49 -10.79 13.52
C LEU A 143 9.51 -11.93 13.69
N PRO A 144 9.18 -12.97 14.48
CA PRO A 144 10.02 -14.15 14.56
C PRO A 144 10.05 -14.88 13.21
N PRO A 145 11.12 -15.66 12.93
CA PRO A 145 11.17 -16.49 11.73
C PRO A 145 10.01 -17.50 11.69
N ALA A 146 9.71 -18.03 10.51
CA ALA A 146 8.78 -19.15 10.37
C ALA A 146 9.26 -20.35 11.22
N ASP A 147 8.32 -20.93 11.98
CA ASP A 147 8.59 -22.14 12.77
C ASP A 147 8.61 -23.40 11.90
N ASP A 148 8.92 -24.56 12.50
CA ASP A 148 9.06 -25.83 11.78
C ASP A 148 7.79 -26.24 11.03
N GLU A 149 6.63 -25.99 11.62
CA GLU A 149 5.34 -26.32 11.02
C GLU A 149 5.06 -25.44 9.79
N MET A 150 5.36 -24.15 9.89
CA MET A 150 5.29 -23.23 8.75
C MET A 150 6.26 -23.61 7.64
N ARG A 151 7.52 -23.91 8.00
CA ARG A 151 8.54 -24.32 7.02
C ARG A 151 8.17 -25.63 6.33
N ALA A 152 7.59 -26.59 7.06
CA ALA A 152 7.07 -27.83 6.49
C ALA A 152 5.93 -27.59 5.47
N ALA A 153 5.20 -26.49 5.62
CA ALA A 153 4.19 -26.04 4.65
C ALA A 153 4.75 -25.13 3.53
N GLY A 154 6.07 -24.97 3.44
CA GLY A 154 6.70 -24.10 2.44
C GLY A 154 6.61 -22.60 2.76
N LEU A 155 6.28 -22.24 4.00
CA LEU A 155 6.17 -20.85 4.46
C LEU A 155 7.45 -20.43 5.16
N GLU A 156 8.13 -19.40 4.63
CA GLU A 156 9.44 -18.96 5.13
C GLU A 156 9.38 -17.69 5.98
N ALA A 157 8.20 -17.07 6.06
CA ALA A 157 7.96 -15.83 6.77
C ALA A 157 6.58 -15.86 7.46
N ARG A 158 6.29 -14.81 8.24
CA ARG A 158 5.04 -14.66 9.00
C ARG A 158 4.13 -13.55 8.48
N TRP A 159 4.45 -12.97 7.34
CA TRP A 159 3.67 -11.87 6.79
C TRP A 159 3.42 -12.09 5.30
N PHE A 160 2.15 -12.14 4.90
CA PHE A 160 1.73 -12.43 3.55
C PHE A 160 0.77 -11.34 3.09
N VAL A 161 1.07 -10.74 1.95
CA VAL A 161 0.41 -9.54 1.48
C VAL A 161 -0.08 -9.68 0.04
N SER A 162 -1.26 -9.13 -0.24
CA SER A 162 -1.70 -8.81 -1.60
C SER A 162 -1.13 -7.44 -1.97
N PRO A 163 -0.56 -7.24 -3.16
CA PRO A 163 -0.29 -5.89 -3.66
C PRO A 163 -1.60 -5.08 -3.71
N GLY A 164 -1.59 -3.87 -3.14
CA GLY A 164 -2.62 -2.84 -3.33
C GLY A 164 -2.26 -1.90 -4.48
N ASN A 165 -3.15 -0.94 -4.77
CA ASN A 165 -2.89 0.02 -5.85
C ASN A 165 -1.66 0.89 -5.56
N HIS A 166 -1.44 1.24 -4.29
CA HIS A 166 -0.31 2.07 -3.89
C HIS A 166 1.05 1.40 -4.09
N GLU A 167 1.11 0.06 -4.06
CA GLU A 167 2.34 -0.70 -4.35
C GLU A 167 2.71 -0.72 -5.84
N VAL A 168 1.76 -0.41 -6.74
CA VAL A 168 1.97 -0.43 -8.20
C VAL A 168 2.10 1.00 -8.76
N TRP A 169 1.46 1.98 -8.13
CA TRP A 169 1.62 3.39 -8.50
C TRP A 169 3.08 3.81 -8.38
N GLY A 170 3.66 4.36 -9.46
CA GLY A 170 5.08 4.75 -9.47
C GLY A 170 6.07 3.60 -9.31
N ASP A 171 5.60 2.35 -9.22
CA ASP A 171 6.42 1.14 -9.16
C ASP A 171 5.72 0.00 -9.91
N PRO A 172 5.56 0.11 -11.24
CA PRO A 172 4.84 -0.89 -12.02
C PRO A 172 5.54 -2.25 -12.03
N LYS A 173 6.80 -2.34 -11.59
CA LYS A 173 7.53 -3.60 -11.46
C LYS A 173 7.50 -4.17 -10.04
N ILE A 174 6.76 -3.54 -9.14
CA ILE A 174 6.63 -3.91 -7.72
C ILE A 174 8.00 -4.17 -7.06
N GLU A 175 9.02 -3.39 -7.45
CA GLU A 175 10.38 -3.51 -6.94
C GLU A 175 10.40 -3.36 -5.42
N GLY A 176 9.63 -2.42 -4.88
CA GLY A 176 9.44 -2.21 -3.44
C GLY A 176 8.90 -3.43 -2.72
N VAL A 177 7.81 -4.01 -3.24
CA VAL A 177 7.20 -5.22 -2.66
C VAL A 177 8.19 -6.38 -2.69
N LEU A 178 8.83 -6.64 -3.83
CA LEU A 178 9.74 -7.76 -4.01
C LEU A 178 11.08 -7.57 -3.29
N ASN A 179 11.43 -6.33 -2.92
CA ASN A 179 12.57 -6.01 -2.08
C ASN A 179 12.26 -6.21 -0.59
N ALA A 180 11.12 -5.69 -0.12
CA ALA A 180 10.72 -5.78 1.29
C ALA A 180 10.20 -7.18 1.68
N VAL A 181 9.58 -7.89 0.73
CA VAL A 181 8.85 -9.15 0.94
C VAL A 181 9.35 -10.23 -0.04
N PRO A 182 10.66 -10.57 -0.02
CA PRO A 182 11.28 -11.37 -1.09
C PRO A 182 10.74 -12.79 -1.19
N TRP A 183 10.14 -13.34 -0.12
CA TRP A 183 9.55 -14.67 -0.13
C TRP A 183 8.34 -14.80 -1.06
N LEU A 184 7.69 -13.70 -1.46
CA LEU A 184 6.60 -13.75 -2.45
C LEU A 184 7.04 -14.35 -3.80
N LYS A 185 8.32 -14.21 -4.15
CA LYS A 185 8.90 -14.81 -5.36
C LYS A 185 8.76 -16.34 -5.37
N LYS A 186 8.84 -16.99 -4.20
CA LYS A 186 8.67 -18.45 -4.08
C LYS A 186 7.24 -18.92 -4.35
N PHE A 187 6.27 -18.04 -4.16
CA PHE A 187 4.88 -18.29 -4.52
C PHE A 187 4.55 -17.90 -5.97
N GLY A 188 5.57 -17.53 -6.77
CA GLY A 188 5.41 -17.17 -8.18
C GLY A 188 5.00 -15.72 -8.42
N VAL A 189 5.11 -14.84 -7.41
CA VAL A 189 4.81 -13.41 -7.59
C VAL A 189 5.91 -12.76 -8.42
N THR A 190 5.50 -12.09 -9.50
CA THR A 190 6.36 -11.35 -10.45
C THR A 190 5.67 -10.04 -10.86
N PRO A 191 6.36 -9.13 -11.57
CA PRO A 191 5.71 -7.94 -12.14
C PRO A 191 4.47 -8.22 -13.01
N ASP A 192 4.40 -9.41 -13.60
CA ASP A 192 3.34 -9.83 -14.52
C ASP A 192 2.33 -10.81 -13.88
N ASN A 193 2.61 -11.29 -12.66
CA ASN A 193 1.76 -12.20 -11.91
C ASN A 193 1.71 -11.79 -10.44
N LEU A 194 0.67 -11.07 -10.05
CA LEU A 194 0.49 -10.50 -8.71
C LEU A 194 -0.37 -11.38 -7.78
N ILE A 195 -0.74 -12.57 -8.24
CA ILE A 195 -1.56 -13.52 -7.49
C ILE A 195 -0.77 -14.72 -7.03
N TYR A 196 -1.17 -15.27 -5.89
CA TYR A 196 -0.58 -16.48 -5.36
C TYR A 196 -1.49 -17.19 -4.36
N LYS A 197 -1.12 -18.41 -4.01
CA LYS A 197 -1.76 -19.18 -2.94
C LYS A 197 -0.76 -19.95 -2.11
N PHE A 198 -1.18 -20.33 -0.92
CA PHE A 198 -0.53 -21.37 -0.13
C PHE A 198 -1.56 -22.10 0.74
N ASP A 199 -1.19 -23.27 1.24
CA ASP A 199 -2.00 -24.05 2.16
C ASP A 199 -1.32 -24.11 3.53
N PHE A 200 -2.09 -23.99 4.61
CA PHE A 200 -1.59 -24.15 5.97
C PHE A 200 -2.69 -24.70 6.87
N LYS A 201 -2.36 -25.75 7.64
CA LYS A 201 -3.29 -26.44 8.58
C LYS A 201 -4.67 -26.76 7.97
N GLY A 202 -4.68 -27.31 6.76
CA GLY A 202 -5.91 -27.72 6.07
C GLY A 202 -6.81 -26.56 5.65
N ALA A 203 -6.26 -25.35 5.53
CA ALA A 203 -6.90 -24.19 4.93
C ALA A 203 -6.07 -23.65 3.77
N ARG A 204 -6.74 -23.11 2.75
CA ARG A 204 -6.12 -22.44 1.60
C ARG A 204 -6.21 -20.92 1.76
N PHE A 205 -5.11 -20.24 1.49
CA PHE A 205 -5.04 -18.78 1.44
C PHE A 205 -4.75 -18.38 0.00
N ILE A 206 -5.58 -17.50 -0.55
CA ILE A 206 -5.50 -17.01 -1.92
C ILE A 206 -5.39 -15.49 -1.88
N TYR A 207 -4.42 -14.95 -2.60
CA TYR A 207 -4.20 -13.52 -2.76
C TYR A 207 -4.46 -13.15 -4.22
N LEU A 208 -5.35 -12.18 -4.43
CA LEU A 208 -5.77 -11.73 -5.75
C LEU A 208 -5.40 -10.27 -5.98
N TRP A 209 -5.12 -9.93 -7.22
CA TRP A 209 -4.88 -8.55 -7.63
C TRP A 209 -6.22 -7.92 -8.00
N SER A 210 -6.59 -6.81 -7.35
CA SER A 210 -7.83 -6.07 -7.65
C SER A 210 -7.63 -5.04 -8.76
N GLY A 211 -6.40 -4.58 -8.99
CA GLY A 211 -6.06 -3.58 -10.01
C GLY A 211 -5.59 -2.25 -9.41
N LYS A 212 -5.29 -1.28 -10.27
CA LYS A 212 -4.53 -0.07 -9.93
C LYS A 212 -5.40 1.11 -9.48
N TYR A 213 -6.68 0.88 -9.16
CA TYR A 213 -7.67 1.91 -8.81
C TYR A 213 -7.91 2.93 -9.94
N ASP A 214 -9.18 3.06 -10.36
CA ASP A 214 -9.65 4.12 -11.26
C ASP A 214 -10.76 4.92 -10.57
N TYR A 215 -10.50 6.20 -10.30
CA TYR A 215 -11.48 7.10 -9.67
C TYR A 215 -12.78 7.26 -10.47
N ARG A 216 -12.77 6.99 -11.78
CA ARG A 216 -13.96 7.03 -12.65
C ARG A 216 -14.79 5.76 -12.55
N SER A 217 -14.23 4.69 -12.03
CA SER A 217 -14.88 3.41 -11.87
C SER A 217 -14.36 2.77 -10.59
N PRO A 218 -14.61 3.41 -9.42
CA PRO A 218 -13.96 3.04 -8.19
C PRO A 218 -14.23 1.58 -7.87
N SER A 219 -15.45 1.08 -8.10
CA SER A 219 -15.86 -0.32 -7.87
C SER A 219 -15.46 -1.32 -8.96
N LEU A 220 -14.66 -0.94 -9.97
CA LEU A 220 -14.31 -1.83 -11.05
C LEU A 220 -13.05 -2.64 -10.71
N TRP A 221 -13.13 -3.94 -10.93
CA TRP A 221 -11.97 -4.83 -10.86
C TRP A 221 -11.11 -4.65 -12.12
N ASP A 222 -10.09 -3.80 -12.04
CA ASP A 222 -9.22 -3.42 -13.17
C ASP A 222 -7.91 -4.22 -13.24
N ALA A 223 -7.86 -5.37 -12.57
CA ALA A 223 -6.72 -6.27 -12.60
C ALA A 223 -6.25 -6.60 -14.02
N ASP A 224 -4.94 -6.43 -14.21
CA ASP A 224 -4.23 -6.56 -15.48
C ASP A 224 -3.10 -7.61 -15.43
N ARG A 225 -2.71 -8.09 -14.24
CA ARG A 225 -1.52 -8.93 -13.99
C ARG A 225 -1.77 -10.03 -12.94
N PRO A 226 -2.56 -11.07 -13.25
CA PRO A 226 -3.17 -11.35 -14.55
C PRO A 226 -4.48 -10.58 -14.77
N LYS A 227 -4.97 -10.58 -16.01
CA LYS A 227 -6.25 -9.94 -16.34
C LYS A 227 -7.39 -10.59 -15.59
N TYR A 228 -8.46 -9.84 -15.29
CA TYR A 228 -9.62 -10.34 -14.54
C TYR A 228 -10.10 -11.74 -14.96
N ALA A 229 -10.33 -11.99 -16.26
CA ALA A 229 -10.82 -13.29 -16.74
C ALA A 229 -9.83 -14.45 -16.50
N GLU A 230 -8.55 -14.20 -16.70
CA GLU A 230 -7.46 -15.16 -16.43
C GLU A 230 -7.34 -15.42 -14.93
N GLN A 231 -7.40 -14.35 -14.12
CA GLN A 231 -7.41 -14.43 -12.67
C GLN A 231 -8.58 -15.26 -12.14
N MET A 232 -9.81 -15.04 -12.66
CA MET A 232 -10.99 -15.80 -12.24
C MET A 232 -10.89 -17.28 -12.66
N THR A 233 -10.27 -17.55 -13.81
CA THR A 233 -9.98 -18.93 -14.25
C THR A 233 -9.00 -19.60 -13.29
N GLN A 234 -7.93 -18.90 -12.92
CA GLN A 234 -6.93 -19.39 -11.97
C GLN A 234 -7.53 -19.59 -10.56
N LEU A 235 -8.35 -18.66 -10.10
CA LEU A 235 -9.09 -18.77 -8.83
C LEU A 235 -9.97 -20.02 -8.82
N LYS A 236 -10.75 -20.25 -9.88
CA LYS A 236 -11.58 -21.44 -9.99
C LYS A 236 -10.74 -22.72 -9.91
N GLN A 237 -9.64 -22.79 -10.65
CA GLN A 237 -8.71 -23.92 -10.59
C GLN A 237 -8.21 -24.14 -9.16
N TRP A 238 -7.77 -23.08 -8.47
CA TRP A 238 -7.32 -23.16 -7.08
C TRP A 238 -8.43 -23.59 -6.11
N LEU A 239 -9.69 -23.24 -6.35
CA LEU A 239 -10.80 -23.72 -5.54
C LEU A 239 -11.09 -25.20 -5.81
N ASP A 240 -11.01 -25.65 -7.05
CA ASP A 240 -11.25 -27.04 -7.42
C ASP A 240 -10.13 -27.96 -6.93
N GLU A 241 -8.87 -27.52 -6.99
CA GLU A 241 -7.74 -28.19 -6.34
C GLU A 241 -7.98 -28.36 -4.83
N ALA A 242 -8.43 -27.31 -4.14
CA ALA A 242 -8.71 -27.36 -2.70
C ALA A 242 -9.78 -28.42 -2.38
N LYS A 243 -10.87 -28.45 -3.17
CA LYS A 243 -11.91 -29.48 -3.04
C LYS A 243 -11.34 -30.88 -3.24
N SER A 244 -10.54 -31.11 -4.28
CA SER A 244 -9.95 -32.44 -4.54
C SER A 244 -8.99 -32.91 -3.44
N GLN A 245 -8.34 -31.97 -2.75
CA GLN A 245 -7.43 -32.24 -1.64
C GLN A 245 -8.16 -32.31 -0.28
N GLY A 246 -9.49 -32.17 -0.25
CA GLY A 246 -10.28 -32.19 0.97
C GLY A 246 -10.11 -30.94 1.85
N ILE A 247 -9.56 -29.85 1.32
CA ILE A 247 -9.41 -28.56 2.01
C ILE A 247 -10.78 -27.87 2.05
N LYS A 248 -11.35 -27.74 3.25
CA LYS A 248 -12.72 -27.23 3.45
C LYS A 248 -12.79 -25.72 3.69
N LYS A 249 -11.67 -25.06 3.94
CA LYS A 249 -11.60 -23.65 4.30
C LYS A 249 -10.70 -22.91 3.31
N THR A 250 -11.23 -21.86 2.70
CA THR A 250 -10.47 -20.99 1.81
C THR A 250 -10.68 -19.54 2.23
N PHE A 251 -9.58 -18.81 2.37
CA PHE A 251 -9.54 -17.38 2.62
C PHE A 251 -9.06 -16.69 1.34
N ILE A 252 -9.85 -15.74 0.83
CA ILE A 252 -9.52 -14.96 -0.36
C ILE A 252 -9.24 -13.53 0.10
N THR A 253 -8.07 -13.02 -0.26
CA THR A 253 -7.56 -11.70 0.13
C THR A 253 -7.28 -10.88 -1.12
N PHE A 254 -7.76 -9.65 -1.15
CA PHE A 254 -7.47 -8.66 -2.19
C PHE A 254 -7.64 -7.27 -1.58
N HIS A 255 -7.10 -6.27 -2.25
CA HIS A 255 -7.04 -4.92 -1.73
C HIS A 255 -8.38 -4.18 -1.79
N TYR A 256 -8.90 -4.02 -3.01
CA TYR A 256 -10.06 -3.20 -3.27
C TYR A 256 -11.29 -4.07 -3.62
N PRO A 257 -12.43 -3.95 -2.91
CA PRO A 257 -13.62 -4.78 -3.08
C PRO A 257 -14.65 -4.35 -4.12
#